data_AF-A0AAU3S7K9-F1
#
_entry.id   AF-A0AAU3S7K9-F1
#
_cell.length_a   1.000
_cell.length_b   1.000
_cell.length_c   1.000
_cell.angle_alpha   90.00
_cell.angle_beta   90.00
_cell.angle_gamma   90.00
#
_symmetry.space_group_name_H-M   'P 1'
#
loop_
_entity.id
_entity.type
_entity.pdbx_description
1 polymer ?
#
loop_
_entity_poly.entity_id
_entity_poly.type
_entity_poly.pdbx_seq_one_letter_code
_entity_poly.pdbx_strand_id
1 'polypeptide(L)'
;METEQLPASHPRTAEGPGAGAPHRATDRVRAALDVLTERPVSLYAAAVLRIGYGSVYLVFLLREFSHRDEIWGPGSPWTPELARQLFDQTGWVSFLTLSDNRTYFEACYALAVGASALFALGWRTRAVSVLFAVVVASFHSRAIFMTDGGDNLILLMALYLVLTACGRRWSLDARRTRLRACAGATARPSVDPTAGGPRQHLRASRRTLTAVLHNCGMFVIAVQVCFLYGSAGLYKVQGGSWGNGTALHYVLNLDLFRPWPGLSLMADEHDVLIAIACYLTVLLQVAFPFVLFGRLKYPVLTMLLGMHLGIAVLMGLPLFSGAMIIADAVFLPDRFYRALGRLWRRTVRGAGPGRTADAPRTPHALVPAQSEPAG
;
A
#
# COMPACT_ATOMS: atom_id res chain seq x y z
N MET A 1 27.54 25.73 78.99
CA MET A 1 26.13 26.03 78.62
C MET A 1 25.99 25.58 77.18
N GLU A 2 25.81 24.28 77.04
CA GLU A 2 25.97 23.50 75.82
C GLU A 2 24.65 22.75 75.57
N THR A 3 24.20 22.84 74.32
CA THR A 3 23.55 21.78 73.52
C THR A 3 22.48 20.88 74.17
N GLU A 4 21.23 21.09 73.76
CA GLU A 4 20.33 19.99 73.35
C GLU A 4 19.12 20.55 72.57
N GLN A 5 19.14 20.41 71.24
CA GLN A 5 17.96 20.56 70.37
C GLN A 5 17.49 19.15 69.98
N LEU A 6 16.32 18.75 70.50
CA LEU A 6 15.60 17.54 70.07
C LEU A 6 14.60 17.89 68.95
N PRO A 7 14.36 16.99 67.97
CA PRO A 7 13.75 17.33 66.69
C PRO A 7 12.22 17.26 66.73
N ALA A 8 11.55 18.30 66.23
CA ALA A 8 10.12 18.27 65.93
C ALA A 8 9.89 17.70 64.52
N SER A 9 9.04 16.68 64.46
CA SER A 9 8.65 15.92 63.27
C SER A 9 7.92 16.79 62.23
N HIS A 10 8.45 16.87 61.01
CA HIS A 10 7.67 17.32 59.86
C HIS A 10 6.63 16.26 59.49
N PRO A 11 5.34 16.60 59.35
CA PRO A 11 4.38 15.68 58.79
C PRO A 11 4.70 15.47 57.30
N ARG A 12 4.94 14.20 56.92
CA ARG A 12 4.90 13.76 55.52
C ARG A 12 3.53 14.10 54.97
N THR A 13 3.44 15.09 54.10
CA THR A 13 2.29 15.27 53.23
C THR A 13 2.20 14.03 52.34
N ALA A 14 1.21 13.20 52.62
CA ALA A 14 0.85 12.08 51.78
C ALA A 14 0.45 12.62 50.40
N GLU A 15 1.27 12.35 49.37
CA GLU A 15 0.84 12.45 47.99
C GLU A 15 -0.34 11.50 47.79
N GLY A 16 -1.53 12.06 47.63
CA GLY A 16 -2.73 11.30 47.32
C GLY A 16 -2.61 10.62 45.93
N PRO A 17 -2.91 9.32 45.80
CA PRO A 17 -2.92 8.65 44.51
C PRO A 17 -4.21 9.01 43.77
N GLY A 18 -4.23 10.14 43.05
CA GLY A 18 -5.47 10.60 42.40
C GLY A 18 -5.37 11.54 41.19
N ALA A 19 -4.22 12.13 40.90
CA ALA A 19 -4.12 13.22 39.89
C ALA A 19 -3.47 12.82 38.54
N GLY A 20 -3.23 11.53 38.28
CA GLY A 20 -2.42 11.08 37.12
C GLY A 20 -3.19 10.62 35.88
N ALA A 21 -4.53 10.53 35.92
CA ALA A 21 -5.34 9.94 34.85
C ALA A 21 -5.70 10.92 33.70
N PRO A 22 -6.16 12.17 33.94
CA PRO A 22 -6.61 13.04 32.85
C PRO A 22 -5.46 13.56 31.98
N HIS A 23 -4.29 13.79 32.56
CA HIS A 23 -3.09 14.23 31.82
C HIS A 23 -2.55 13.16 30.85
N ARG A 24 -2.57 11.88 31.24
CA ARG A 24 -2.10 10.79 30.35
C ARG A 24 -3.00 10.60 29.13
N ALA A 25 -4.31 10.81 29.27
CA ALA A 25 -5.25 10.70 28.15
C ALA A 25 -5.09 11.88 27.19
N THR A 26 -4.98 13.11 27.69
CA THR A 26 -4.75 14.30 26.87
C THR A 26 -3.37 14.28 26.21
N ASP A 27 -2.33 13.79 26.89
CA ASP A 27 -0.99 13.61 26.31
C ASP A 27 -0.98 12.55 25.20
N ARG A 28 -1.73 11.45 25.36
CA ARG A 28 -1.89 10.43 24.30
C ARG A 28 -2.68 10.96 23.11
N VAL A 29 -3.74 11.73 23.34
CA VAL A 29 -4.53 12.38 22.28
C VAL A 29 -3.67 13.41 21.54
N ARG A 30 -2.87 14.20 22.26
CA ARG A 30 -1.94 15.16 21.69
C ARG A 30 -0.83 14.48 20.90
N ALA A 31 -0.22 13.43 21.44
CA ALA A 31 0.76 12.63 20.72
C ALA A 31 0.16 11.94 19.48
N ALA A 32 -1.09 11.48 19.54
CA ALA A 32 -1.81 10.93 18.39
C ALA A 32 -2.09 12.01 17.34
N LEU A 33 -2.52 13.21 17.76
CA LEU A 33 -2.73 14.37 16.89
C LEU A 33 -1.42 14.83 16.24
N ASP A 34 -0.31 14.86 16.97
CA ASP A 34 1.02 15.22 16.47
C ASP A 34 1.52 14.19 15.45
N VAL A 35 1.34 12.89 15.74
CA VAL A 35 1.61 11.81 14.76
C VAL A 35 0.72 11.95 13.51
N LEU A 36 -0.55 12.33 13.69
CA LEU A 36 -1.51 12.51 12.59
C LEU A 36 -1.18 13.73 11.73
N THR A 37 -0.63 14.80 12.30
CA THR A 37 -0.46 16.10 11.65
C THR A 37 0.96 16.38 11.17
N GLU A 38 1.99 15.92 11.88
CA GLU A 38 3.36 16.41 11.64
C GLU A 38 4.13 15.59 10.60
N ARG A 39 3.93 14.26 10.52
CA ARG A 39 4.73 13.40 9.64
C ARG A 39 3.89 12.35 8.92
N PRO A 40 4.05 12.23 7.58
CA PRO A 40 3.38 11.19 6.83
C PRO A 40 3.94 9.81 7.19
N VAL A 41 3.07 8.91 7.65
CA VAL A 41 3.44 7.54 8.06
C VAL A 41 3.42 6.61 6.85
N SER A 42 4.33 5.62 6.81
CA SER A 42 4.33 4.53 5.82
C SER A 42 4.31 4.97 4.35
N LEU A 43 5.10 6.00 4.01
CA LEU A 43 5.23 6.50 2.63
C LEU A 43 5.73 5.44 1.64
N TYR A 44 6.48 4.43 2.10
CA TYR A 44 6.92 3.34 1.25
C TYR A 44 5.78 2.35 0.95
N ALA A 45 4.96 1.99 1.94
CA ALA A 45 3.79 1.16 1.70
C ALA A 45 2.82 1.86 0.73
N ALA A 46 2.55 3.16 0.91
CA ALA A 46 1.75 3.94 -0.04
C ALA A 46 2.27 3.88 -1.48
N ALA A 47 3.60 3.86 -1.66
CA ALA A 47 4.21 3.71 -2.98
C ALA A 47 4.06 2.28 -3.53
N VAL A 48 4.17 1.26 -2.68
CA VAL A 48 3.92 -0.14 -3.05
C VAL A 48 2.47 -0.36 -3.46
N LEU A 49 1.51 0.14 -2.69
CA LEU A 49 0.08 0.06 -3.02
C LEU A 49 -0.20 0.68 -4.39
N ARG A 50 0.35 1.87 -4.66
CA ARG A 50 0.21 2.53 -5.97
C ARG A 50 0.80 1.72 -7.11
N ILE A 51 2.04 1.25 -6.96
CA ILE A 51 2.71 0.45 -8.00
C ILE A 51 1.95 -0.85 -8.20
N GLY A 52 1.64 -1.55 -7.12
CA GLY A 52 0.93 -2.82 -7.09
C GLY A 52 -0.43 -2.73 -7.78
N TYR A 53 -1.36 -1.93 -7.26
CA TYR A 53 -2.70 -1.84 -7.84
C TYR A 53 -2.70 -1.30 -9.26
N GLY A 54 -1.84 -0.32 -9.56
CA GLY A 54 -1.67 0.17 -10.93
C GLY A 54 -1.16 -0.93 -11.88
N SER A 55 -0.27 -1.81 -11.41
CA SER A 55 0.30 -2.90 -12.21
C SER A 55 -0.65 -4.07 -12.34
N VAL A 56 -1.33 -4.49 -11.27
CA VAL A 56 -2.33 -5.56 -11.30
C VAL A 56 -3.47 -5.19 -12.24
N TYR A 57 -3.98 -3.95 -12.13
CA TYR A 57 -5.05 -3.51 -13.02
C TYR A 57 -4.58 -3.35 -14.47
N LEU A 58 -3.33 -2.90 -14.70
CA LEU A 58 -2.74 -2.88 -16.03
C LEU A 58 -2.61 -4.29 -16.62
N VAL A 59 -2.12 -5.26 -15.85
CA VAL A 59 -2.01 -6.67 -16.28
C VAL A 59 -3.38 -7.25 -16.56
N PHE A 60 -4.38 -6.96 -15.73
CA PHE A 60 -5.77 -7.35 -15.97
C PHE A 60 -6.27 -6.84 -17.32
N LEU A 61 -6.14 -5.53 -17.59
CA LEU A 61 -6.51 -4.97 -18.89
C LEU A 61 -5.74 -5.66 -20.02
N LEU A 62 -4.41 -5.73 -19.95
CA LEU A 62 -3.61 -6.35 -21.02
C LEU A 62 -3.96 -7.82 -21.28
N ARG A 63 -4.28 -8.60 -20.24
CA ARG A 63 -4.75 -9.99 -20.37
C ARG A 63 -6.10 -10.04 -21.09
N GLU A 64 -7.04 -9.18 -20.70
CA GLU A 64 -8.38 -9.13 -21.27
C GLU A 64 -8.44 -8.37 -22.61
N PHE A 65 -7.30 -7.99 -23.17
CA PHE A 65 -7.29 -7.19 -24.40
C PHE A 65 -8.02 -7.88 -25.55
N SER A 66 -7.87 -9.20 -25.72
CA SER A 66 -8.55 -9.94 -26.80
C SER A 66 -10.07 -10.01 -26.62
N HIS A 67 -10.55 -10.06 -25.38
CA HIS A 67 -11.98 -10.24 -25.05
C HIS A 67 -12.67 -8.95 -24.58
N ARG A 68 -11.99 -7.80 -24.66
CA ARG A 68 -12.46 -6.52 -24.12
C ARG A 68 -13.85 -6.11 -24.60
N ASP A 69 -14.18 -6.40 -25.85
CA ASP A 69 -15.48 -6.06 -26.45
C ASP A 69 -16.62 -6.92 -25.89
N GLU A 70 -16.35 -8.19 -25.61
CA GLU A 70 -17.31 -9.13 -25.01
C GLU A 70 -17.58 -8.81 -23.53
N ILE A 71 -16.58 -8.29 -22.82
CA ILE A 71 -16.69 -7.99 -21.38
C ILE A 71 -17.31 -6.61 -21.15
N TRP A 72 -16.85 -5.58 -21.86
CA TRP A 72 -17.25 -4.18 -21.59
C TRP A 72 -17.82 -3.43 -22.79
N GLY A 73 -17.58 -3.93 -24.01
CA GLY A 73 -17.91 -3.24 -25.24
C GLY A 73 -19.38 -3.34 -25.64
N PRO A 74 -19.72 -2.76 -26.80
CA PRO A 74 -21.07 -2.85 -27.37
C PRO A 74 -21.49 -4.28 -27.73
N GLY A 75 -20.52 -5.17 -28.00
CA GLY A 75 -20.75 -6.58 -28.29
C GLY A 75 -21.01 -7.46 -27.05
N SER A 76 -20.98 -6.87 -25.84
CA SER A 76 -21.17 -7.63 -24.60
C SER A 76 -22.58 -8.20 -24.48
N PRO A 77 -22.74 -9.46 -24.03
CA PRO A 77 -24.05 -10.01 -23.66
C PRO A 77 -24.77 -9.16 -22.60
N TRP A 78 -24.00 -8.50 -21.72
CA TRP A 78 -24.49 -7.47 -20.84
C TRP A 78 -24.63 -6.15 -21.62
N THR A 79 -25.77 -5.99 -22.30
CA THR A 79 -25.98 -4.85 -23.21
C THR A 79 -25.89 -3.49 -22.49
N PRO A 80 -25.53 -2.41 -23.20
CA PRO A 80 -25.50 -1.06 -22.61
C PRO A 80 -26.84 -0.63 -22.01
N GLU A 81 -27.95 -1.07 -22.61
CA GLU A 81 -29.30 -0.77 -22.12
C GLU A 81 -29.58 -1.41 -20.77
N LEU A 82 -29.20 -2.68 -20.62
CA LEU A 82 -29.38 -3.40 -19.36
C LEU A 82 -28.49 -2.83 -18.24
N ALA A 83 -27.29 -2.34 -18.60
CA ALA A 83 -26.47 -1.57 -17.66
C ALA A 83 -27.14 -0.26 -17.22
N ARG A 84 -27.75 0.51 -18.14
CA ARG A 84 -28.48 1.74 -17.78
C ARG A 84 -29.64 1.45 -16.82
N GLN A 85 -30.41 0.39 -17.06
CA GLN A 85 -31.49 -0.02 -16.16
C GLN A 85 -30.98 -0.35 -14.76
N LEU A 86 -29.86 -1.08 -14.65
CA LEU A 86 -29.26 -1.37 -13.36
C LEU A 86 -28.74 -0.09 -12.68
N PHE A 87 -28.16 0.83 -13.45
CA PHE A 87 -27.65 2.10 -12.95
C PHE A 87 -28.77 3.01 -12.43
N ASP A 88 -29.93 3.02 -13.07
CA ASP A 88 -31.10 3.76 -12.60
C ASP A 88 -31.62 3.25 -11.25
N GLN A 89 -31.49 1.93 -10.98
CA GLN A 89 -31.87 1.33 -9.70
C GLN A 89 -30.81 1.52 -8.60
N THR A 90 -29.54 1.49 -8.97
CA THR A 90 -28.42 1.44 -8.00
C THR A 90 -27.71 2.78 -7.81
N GLY A 91 -27.98 3.78 -8.66
CA GLY A 91 -27.32 5.09 -8.66
C GLY A 91 -25.88 5.08 -9.19
N TRP A 92 -25.42 3.97 -9.78
CA TRP A 92 -24.09 3.88 -10.37
C TRP A 92 -24.01 4.63 -11.69
N VAL A 93 -22.80 5.06 -12.06
CA VAL A 93 -22.52 5.67 -13.35
C VAL A 93 -21.26 5.08 -13.96
N SER A 94 -21.20 5.04 -15.29
CA SER A 94 -20.01 4.64 -16.05
C SER A 94 -19.85 5.56 -17.24
N PHE A 95 -18.65 6.08 -17.49
CA PHE A 95 -18.42 6.80 -18.74
C PHE A 95 -18.49 5.88 -19.96
N LEU A 96 -18.39 4.55 -19.79
CA LEU A 96 -18.51 3.59 -20.90
C LEU A 96 -19.91 3.59 -21.52
N THR A 97 -20.95 3.99 -20.78
CA THR A 97 -22.34 4.00 -21.28
C THR A 97 -22.76 5.31 -21.93
N LEU A 98 -21.87 6.31 -22.00
CA LEU A 98 -22.14 7.62 -22.62
C LEU A 98 -22.26 7.53 -24.14
N SER A 99 -21.62 6.55 -24.77
CA SER A 99 -21.73 6.32 -26.22
C SER A 99 -21.53 4.84 -26.53
N ASP A 100 -22.41 4.30 -27.38
CA ASP A 100 -22.35 2.91 -27.84
C ASP A 100 -21.43 2.73 -29.07
N ASN A 101 -20.67 3.77 -29.45
CA ASN A 101 -19.75 3.71 -30.57
C ASN A 101 -18.49 2.89 -30.22
N ARG A 102 -18.11 1.96 -31.09
CA ARG A 102 -16.89 1.15 -30.94
C ARG A 102 -15.63 2.00 -30.78
N THR A 103 -15.49 3.10 -31.54
CA THR A 103 -14.29 3.94 -31.44
C THR A 103 -14.21 4.67 -30.10
N TYR A 104 -15.35 5.03 -29.52
CA TYR A 104 -15.42 5.61 -28.18
C TYR A 104 -15.00 4.60 -27.12
N PHE A 105 -15.48 3.36 -27.21
CA PHE A 105 -15.07 2.27 -26.33
C PHE A 105 -13.56 2.01 -26.40
N GLU A 106 -12.99 1.89 -27.61
CA GLU A 106 -11.55 1.65 -27.78
C GLU A 106 -10.72 2.81 -27.22
N ALA A 107 -11.17 4.05 -27.37
CA ALA A 107 -10.52 5.22 -26.77
C ALA A 107 -10.59 5.19 -25.23
N CYS A 108 -11.74 4.83 -24.67
CA CYS A 108 -11.93 4.64 -23.23
C CYS A 108 -11.04 3.54 -22.67
N TYR A 109 -10.89 2.45 -23.42
CA TYR A 109 -10.03 1.33 -23.05
C TYR A 109 -8.55 1.71 -23.11
N ALA A 110 -8.11 2.38 -24.18
CA ALA A 110 -6.74 2.89 -24.27
C ALA A 110 -6.42 3.91 -23.15
N LEU A 111 -7.39 4.75 -22.79
CA LEU A 111 -7.31 5.65 -21.65
C LEU A 111 -7.13 4.86 -20.34
N ALA A 112 -7.85 3.76 -20.15
CA ALA A 112 -7.73 2.93 -18.95
C ALA A 112 -6.33 2.30 -18.82
N VAL A 113 -5.80 1.74 -19.92
CA VAL A 113 -4.44 1.19 -19.98
C VAL A 113 -3.40 2.29 -19.68
N GLY A 114 -3.53 3.45 -20.33
CA GLY A 114 -2.64 4.59 -20.13
C GLY A 114 -2.69 5.13 -18.70
N ALA A 115 -3.88 5.30 -18.14
CA ALA A 115 -4.07 5.76 -16.76
C ALA A 115 -3.43 4.81 -15.75
N SER A 116 -3.60 3.49 -15.93
CA SER A 116 -3.02 2.46 -15.07
C SER A 116 -1.48 2.47 -15.10
N ALA A 117 -0.90 2.55 -16.31
CA ALA A 117 0.55 2.65 -16.48
C ALA A 117 1.12 3.94 -15.87
N LEU A 118 0.47 5.09 -16.12
CA LEU A 118 0.90 6.38 -15.56
C LEU A 118 0.75 6.40 -14.02
N PHE A 119 -0.28 5.75 -13.48
CA PHE A 119 -0.49 5.61 -12.05
C PHE A 119 0.61 4.75 -11.41
N ALA A 120 0.93 3.60 -12.02
CA ALA A 120 2.03 2.72 -11.60
C ALA A 120 3.42 3.38 -11.69
N LEU A 121 3.63 4.30 -12.65
CA LEU A 121 4.85 5.11 -12.75
C LEU A 121 4.87 6.32 -11.80
N GLY A 122 3.69 6.80 -11.38
CA GLY A 122 3.53 7.94 -10.48
C GLY A 122 3.88 9.25 -11.19
N TRP A 123 3.37 9.41 -12.42
CA TRP A 123 3.41 10.65 -13.18
C TRP A 123 2.20 11.51 -12.83
N ARG A 124 2.40 12.78 -12.42
CA ARG A 124 1.31 13.68 -11.99
C ARG A 124 0.32 12.99 -11.04
N THR A 125 0.87 12.33 -10.03
CA THR A 125 0.23 11.29 -9.21
C THR A 125 -1.12 11.72 -8.64
N ARG A 126 -1.29 13.01 -8.30
CA ARG A 126 -2.56 13.54 -7.78
C ARG A 126 -3.70 13.56 -8.80
N ALA A 127 -3.41 13.95 -10.04
CA ALA A 127 -4.41 13.95 -11.10
C ALA A 127 -4.65 12.52 -11.60
N VAL A 128 -3.57 11.77 -11.78
CA VAL A 128 -3.65 10.40 -12.29
C VAL A 128 -4.28 9.44 -11.28
N SER A 129 -4.16 9.65 -9.97
CA SER A 129 -4.87 8.83 -8.98
C SER A 129 -6.38 8.99 -9.09
N VAL A 130 -6.87 10.21 -9.32
CA VAL A 130 -8.31 10.47 -9.51
C VAL A 130 -8.78 9.84 -10.82
N LEU A 131 -8.03 10.06 -11.90
CA LEU A 131 -8.32 9.44 -13.20
C LEU A 131 -8.37 7.91 -13.10
N PHE A 132 -7.38 7.31 -12.44
CA PHE A 132 -7.33 5.87 -12.21
C PHE A 132 -8.54 5.37 -11.40
N ALA A 133 -8.91 6.06 -10.32
CA ALA A 133 -10.09 5.69 -9.54
C ALA A 133 -11.40 5.77 -10.35
N VAL A 134 -11.56 6.81 -11.18
CA VAL A 134 -12.73 6.96 -12.07
C VAL A 134 -12.77 5.86 -13.13
N VAL A 135 -11.63 5.53 -13.72
CA VAL A 135 -11.48 4.42 -14.68
C VAL A 135 -11.89 3.10 -14.02
N VAL A 136 -11.28 2.75 -12.88
CA VAL A 136 -11.56 1.50 -12.17
C VAL A 136 -13.04 1.42 -11.80
N ALA A 137 -13.63 2.49 -11.25
CA ALA A 137 -15.05 2.54 -10.90
C ALA A 137 -15.97 2.34 -12.10
N SER A 138 -15.64 2.95 -13.25
CA SER A 138 -16.47 2.87 -14.46
C SER A 138 -16.42 1.49 -15.12
N PHE A 139 -15.25 0.84 -15.13
CA PHE A 139 -15.09 -0.52 -15.64
C PHE A 139 -15.70 -1.57 -14.69
N HIS A 140 -15.56 -1.36 -13.37
CA HIS A 140 -16.16 -2.23 -12.36
C HIS A 140 -17.69 -2.19 -12.44
N SER A 141 -18.30 -1.00 -12.53
CA SER A 141 -19.76 -0.87 -12.63
C SER A 141 -20.33 -1.51 -13.88
N ARG A 142 -19.56 -1.56 -14.98
CA ARG A 142 -19.96 -2.19 -16.23
C ARG A 142 -19.89 -3.72 -16.19
N ALA A 143 -19.04 -4.31 -15.36
CA ALA A 143 -18.80 -5.76 -15.30
C ALA A 143 -19.25 -6.42 -13.98
N ILE A 144 -20.29 -5.88 -13.32
CA ILE A 144 -20.69 -6.26 -11.96
C ILE A 144 -20.92 -7.77 -11.72
N PHE A 145 -21.31 -8.54 -12.76
CA PHE A 145 -21.53 -9.99 -12.65
C PHE A 145 -20.26 -10.83 -12.87
N MET A 146 -19.22 -10.24 -13.47
CA MET A 146 -17.94 -10.92 -13.74
C MET A 146 -16.86 -10.60 -12.70
N THR A 147 -17.14 -9.71 -11.75
CA THR A 147 -16.17 -9.28 -10.73
C THR A 147 -16.09 -10.24 -9.55
N ASP A 148 -14.90 -10.33 -8.93
CA ASP A 148 -14.68 -11.07 -7.69
C ASP A 148 -14.40 -10.13 -6.48
N GLY A 149 -14.06 -10.72 -5.33
CA GLY A 149 -13.73 -9.96 -4.12
C GLY A 149 -12.48 -9.08 -4.25
N GLY A 150 -11.57 -9.42 -5.16
CA GLY A 150 -10.34 -8.70 -5.47
C GLY A 150 -10.63 -7.44 -6.28
N ASP A 151 -11.55 -7.48 -7.23
CA ASP A 151 -12.00 -6.30 -7.97
C ASP A 151 -12.63 -5.25 -7.04
N ASN A 152 -13.46 -5.72 -6.11
CA ASN A 152 -14.03 -4.87 -5.05
C ASN A 152 -12.93 -4.20 -4.22
N LEU A 153 -11.89 -4.96 -3.86
CA LEU A 153 -10.75 -4.41 -3.12
C LEU A 153 -9.97 -3.39 -3.96
N ILE A 154 -9.70 -3.66 -5.23
CA ILE A 154 -9.01 -2.73 -6.14
C ILE A 154 -9.79 -1.42 -6.25
N LEU A 155 -11.12 -1.49 -6.39
CA LEU A 155 -11.99 -0.30 -6.44
C LEU A 155 -11.86 0.55 -5.18
N LEU A 156 -12.04 -0.06 -4.00
CA LEU A 156 -11.92 0.65 -2.72
C LEU A 156 -10.52 1.26 -2.55
N MET A 157 -9.48 0.50 -2.90
CA MET A 157 -8.10 0.94 -2.76
C MET A 157 -7.75 2.05 -3.74
N ALA A 158 -8.27 2.02 -4.96
CA ALA A 158 -8.12 3.10 -5.93
C ALA A 158 -8.71 4.41 -5.39
N LEU A 159 -9.92 4.35 -4.78
CA LEU A 159 -10.56 5.50 -4.14
C LEU A 159 -9.75 6.02 -2.95
N TYR A 160 -9.30 5.13 -2.04
CA TYR A 160 -8.53 5.54 -0.87
C TYR A 160 -7.17 6.14 -1.24
N LEU A 161 -6.51 5.60 -2.27
CA LEU A 161 -5.20 6.07 -2.70
C LEU A 161 -5.22 7.51 -3.22
N VAL A 162 -6.36 8.04 -3.69
CA VAL A 162 -6.53 9.46 -4.05
C VAL A 162 -6.19 10.38 -2.87
N LEU A 163 -6.58 9.99 -1.66
CA LEU A 163 -6.34 10.75 -0.42
C LEU A 163 -4.88 10.61 0.06
N THR A 164 -4.19 9.55 -0.35
CA THR A 164 -2.82 9.27 0.10
C THR A 164 -1.75 10.04 -0.67
N ALA A 165 -0.61 10.30 -0.03
CA ALA A 165 0.57 10.89 -0.68
C ALA A 165 1.46 9.82 -1.36
N CYS A 166 0.87 8.86 -2.08
CA CYS A 166 1.54 7.72 -2.72
C CYS A 166 2.57 8.09 -3.80
N GLY A 167 2.57 9.35 -4.25
CA GLY A 167 3.56 9.91 -5.18
C GLY A 167 4.83 10.47 -4.53
N ARG A 168 5.01 10.41 -3.20
CA ARG A 168 6.22 10.98 -2.54
C ARG A 168 7.45 10.07 -2.61
N ARG A 169 7.28 8.78 -2.88
CA ARG A 169 8.36 7.78 -2.98
C ARG A 169 8.13 6.90 -4.21
N TRP A 170 9.23 6.42 -4.79
CA TRP A 170 9.25 5.52 -5.96
C TRP A 170 8.36 5.94 -7.14
N SER A 171 8.27 7.25 -7.39
CA SER A 171 7.48 7.84 -8.48
C SER A 171 8.32 8.77 -9.35
N LEU A 172 7.86 9.02 -10.58
CA LEU A 172 8.45 10.03 -11.45
C LEU A 172 8.35 11.44 -10.86
N ASP A 173 7.27 11.75 -10.15
CA ASP A 173 7.09 13.04 -9.48
C ASP A 173 8.10 13.26 -8.34
N ALA A 174 8.39 12.22 -7.55
CA ALA A 174 9.42 12.27 -6.51
C ALA A 174 10.81 12.49 -7.14
N ARG A 175 11.09 11.85 -8.28
CA ARG A 175 12.33 12.07 -9.03
C ARG A 175 12.46 13.51 -9.50
N ARG A 176 11.41 14.05 -10.14
CA ARG A 176 11.37 15.45 -10.61
C ARG A 176 11.59 16.46 -9.48
N THR A 177 10.93 16.24 -8.34
CA THR A 177 11.06 17.12 -7.18
C THR A 177 12.49 17.12 -6.63
N ARG A 178 13.13 15.94 -6.55
CA ARG A 178 14.53 15.82 -6.12
C ARG A 178 15.50 16.53 -7.07
N LEU A 179 15.34 16.34 -8.37
CA LEU A 179 16.20 16.98 -9.38
C LEU A 179 16.08 18.52 -9.32
N ARG A 180 14.86 19.05 -9.18
CA ARG A 180 14.64 20.50 -9.00
C ARG A 180 15.25 21.02 -7.70
N ALA A 181 15.19 20.25 -6.61
CA ALA A 181 15.81 20.63 -5.35
C ALA A 181 17.34 20.69 -5.45
N CYS A 182 17.97 19.73 -6.15
CA CYS A 182 19.41 19.75 -6.41
C CYS A 182 19.82 20.93 -7.30
N ALA A 183 19.07 21.20 -8.37
CA ALA A 183 19.33 22.33 -9.27
C ALA A 183 19.07 23.72 -8.63
N GLY A 184 18.14 23.80 -7.66
CA GLY A 184 17.89 25.02 -6.90
C GLY A 184 18.87 25.24 -5.74
N ALA A 185 19.50 24.17 -5.22
CA ALA A 185 20.50 24.27 -4.16
C ALA A 185 21.77 25.00 -4.62
N THR A 186 22.09 24.95 -5.91
CA THR A 186 23.17 25.72 -6.56
C THR A 186 22.83 27.19 -6.78
N ALA A 187 21.56 27.59 -6.62
CA ALA A 187 21.07 28.96 -6.89
C ALA A 187 20.27 29.51 -5.70
N ARG A 188 20.76 29.35 -4.46
CA ARG A 188 20.08 29.88 -3.27
C ARG A 188 20.08 31.41 -3.26
N PRO A 189 18.93 32.09 -3.38
CA PRO A 189 18.83 33.49 -2.99
C PRO A 189 18.82 33.56 -1.45
N SER A 190 19.42 34.60 -0.87
CA SER A 190 19.27 34.94 0.54
C SER A 190 17.80 35.26 0.84
N VAL A 191 17.06 34.31 1.43
CA VAL A 191 15.68 34.53 1.85
C VAL A 191 15.69 35.15 3.24
N ASP A 192 15.09 36.32 3.36
CA ASP A 192 14.89 37.03 4.62
C ASP A 192 13.97 36.21 5.56
N PRO A 193 14.40 35.81 6.77
CA PRO A 193 13.64 34.92 7.65
C PRO A 193 12.33 35.51 8.18
N THR A 194 12.14 36.83 8.05
CA THR A 194 11.06 37.61 8.67
C THR A 194 9.86 37.84 7.75
N ALA A 195 9.97 37.52 6.45
CA ALA A 195 8.88 37.68 5.49
C ALA A 195 7.88 36.50 5.55
N GLY A 196 7.19 36.37 6.68
CA GLY A 196 6.06 35.45 6.90
C GLY A 196 4.83 35.84 6.09
N GLY A 197 4.94 35.85 4.76
CA GLY A 197 3.85 36.24 3.88
C GLY A 197 2.71 35.20 3.84
N PRO A 198 1.49 35.59 3.42
CA PRO A 198 0.34 34.68 3.30
C PRO A 198 0.62 33.44 2.42
N ARG A 199 1.57 33.53 1.49
CA ARG A 199 2.05 32.40 0.68
C ARG A 199 2.75 31.30 1.49
N GLN A 200 3.47 31.67 2.56
CA GLN A 200 4.12 30.70 3.45
C GLN A 200 3.09 29.98 4.32
N HIS A 201 2.11 30.71 4.85
CA HIS A 201 0.98 30.14 5.60
C HIS A 201 0.18 29.17 4.73
N LEU A 202 -0.20 29.56 3.50
CA LEU A 202 -0.91 28.66 2.58
C LEU A 202 -0.11 27.39 2.25
N ARG A 203 1.21 27.50 2.08
CA ARG A 203 2.09 26.34 1.86
C ARG A 203 2.17 25.44 3.10
N ALA A 204 2.21 26.01 4.30
CA ALA A 204 2.19 25.26 5.55
C ALA A 204 0.86 24.52 5.72
N SER A 205 -0.28 25.22 5.59
CA SER A 205 -1.62 24.63 5.67
C SER A 205 -1.81 23.50 4.65
N ARG A 206 -1.37 23.68 3.40
CA ARG A 206 -1.42 22.64 2.38
C ARG A 206 -0.58 21.41 2.75
N ARG A 207 0.60 21.59 3.35
CA ARG A 207 1.45 20.47 3.80
C ARG A 207 0.79 19.69 4.92
N THR A 208 0.23 20.38 5.91
CA THR A 208 -0.50 19.77 7.03
C THR A 208 -1.72 19.01 6.54
N LEU A 209 -2.57 19.64 5.70
CA LEU A 209 -3.73 18.97 5.11
C LEU A 209 -3.33 17.72 4.32
N THR A 210 -2.25 17.79 3.54
CA THR A 210 -1.75 16.62 2.80
C THR A 210 -1.25 15.51 3.72
N ALA A 211 -0.64 15.85 4.86
CA ALA A 211 -0.18 14.88 5.84
C ALA A 211 -1.36 14.20 6.55
N VAL A 212 -2.34 14.99 6.99
CA VAL A 212 -3.57 14.49 7.63
C VAL A 212 -4.34 13.57 6.69
N LEU A 213 -4.68 14.03 5.47
CA LEU A 213 -5.40 13.21 4.49
C LEU A 213 -4.67 11.92 4.17
N HIS A 214 -3.33 11.96 4.10
CA HIS A 214 -2.54 10.77 3.86
C HIS A 214 -2.57 9.80 5.04
N ASN A 215 -2.39 10.29 6.27
CA ASN A 215 -2.40 9.45 7.46
C ASN A 215 -3.78 8.83 7.68
N CYS A 216 -4.86 9.61 7.52
CA CYS A 216 -6.23 9.10 7.54
C CYS A 216 -6.47 8.06 6.44
N GLY A 217 -6.03 8.33 5.19
CA GLY A 217 -6.16 7.38 4.10
C GLY A 217 -5.42 6.06 4.35
N MET A 218 -4.19 6.10 4.89
CA MET A 218 -3.44 4.90 5.27
C MET A 218 -4.12 4.14 6.41
N PHE A 219 -4.72 4.85 7.38
CA PHE A 219 -5.49 4.24 8.45
C PHE A 219 -6.75 3.54 7.93
N VAL A 220 -7.52 4.20 7.06
CA VAL A 220 -8.71 3.61 6.42
C VAL A 220 -8.34 2.36 5.64
N ILE A 221 -7.24 2.40 4.87
CA ILE A 221 -6.73 1.21 4.16
C ILE A 221 -6.42 0.07 5.13
N ALA A 222 -5.72 0.34 6.24
CA ALA A 222 -5.39 -0.68 7.22
C ALA A 222 -6.66 -1.29 7.87
N VAL A 223 -7.61 -0.44 8.28
CA VAL A 223 -8.89 -0.89 8.84
C VAL A 223 -9.69 -1.71 7.84
N GLN A 224 -9.73 -1.28 6.56
CA GLN A 224 -10.42 -2.01 5.50
C GLN A 224 -9.86 -3.43 5.36
N VAL A 225 -8.54 -3.61 5.38
CA VAL A 225 -7.92 -4.94 5.27
C VAL A 225 -8.20 -5.77 6.52
N CYS A 226 -8.16 -5.19 7.72
CA CYS A 226 -8.58 -5.88 8.94
C CYS A 226 -10.03 -6.35 8.87
N PHE A 227 -10.93 -5.49 8.40
CA PHE A 227 -12.34 -5.81 8.26
C PHE A 227 -12.55 -6.90 7.20
N LEU A 228 -11.84 -6.82 6.08
CA LEU A 228 -11.89 -7.82 5.02
C LEU A 228 -11.49 -9.20 5.55
N TYR A 229 -10.33 -9.33 6.21
CA TYR A 229 -9.93 -10.63 6.76
C TYR A 229 -10.83 -11.10 7.90
N GLY A 230 -11.15 -10.22 8.84
CA GLY A 230 -11.98 -10.58 9.99
C GLY A 230 -13.38 -11.05 9.58
N SER A 231 -14.03 -10.34 8.65
CA SER A 231 -15.34 -10.73 8.12
C SER A 231 -15.25 -12.02 7.27
N ALA A 232 -14.25 -12.14 6.40
CA ALA A 232 -14.06 -13.34 5.58
C ALA A 232 -13.77 -14.59 6.43
N GLY A 233 -13.03 -14.45 7.53
CA GLY A 233 -12.78 -15.52 8.49
C GLY A 233 -14.03 -15.89 9.27
N LEU A 234 -14.75 -14.90 9.80
CA LEU A 234 -15.97 -15.12 10.59
C LEU A 234 -17.10 -15.74 9.74
N TYR A 235 -17.18 -15.38 8.46
CA TYR A 235 -18.12 -16.01 7.52
C TYR A 235 -17.79 -17.49 7.29
N LYS A 236 -16.50 -17.85 7.24
CA LYS A 236 -16.07 -19.26 7.13
C LYS A 236 -16.34 -20.06 8.40
N VAL A 237 -16.21 -19.44 9.58
CA VAL A 237 -16.56 -20.10 10.86
C VAL A 237 -18.03 -20.56 10.86
N GLN A 238 -18.93 -19.84 10.18
CA GLN A 238 -20.34 -20.20 10.06
C GLN A 238 -20.63 -21.30 9.02
N GLY A 239 -19.67 -21.63 8.16
CA GLY A 239 -19.86 -22.60 7.07
C GLY A 239 -19.54 -24.04 7.49
N GLY A 240 -20.49 -24.96 7.36
CA GLY A 240 -20.32 -26.37 7.75
C GLY A 240 -19.14 -27.07 7.07
N SER A 241 -18.86 -26.78 5.80
CA SER A 241 -17.72 -27.35 5.07
C SER A 241 -16.36 -26.89 5.61
N TRP A 242 -16.27 -25.67 6.14
CA TRP A 242 -15.07 -25.17 6.81
C TRP A 242 -14.90 -25.78 8.20
N GLY A 243 -16.01 -25.94 8.94
CA GLY A 243 -16.01 -26.62 10.24
C GLY A 243 -15.54 -28.07 10.17
N ASN A 244 -15.95 -28.78 9.11
CA ASN A 244 -15.57 -30.17 8.87
C ASN A 244 -14.23 -30.34 8.11
N GLY A 245 -13.56 -29.24 7.75
CA GLY A 245 -12.27 -29.27 7.05
C GLY A 245 -12.32 -29.68 5.57
N THR A 246 -13.51 -29.78 4.97
CA THR A 246 -13.72 -30.26 3.59
C THR A 246 -13.89 -29.15 2.56
N ALA A 247 -13.90 -27.87 2.97
CA ALA A 247 -14.15 -26.74 2.07
C ALA A 247 -13.19 -26.70 0.87
N LEU A 248 -11.88 -26.89 1.10
CA LEU A 248 -10.89 -26.85 0.02
C LEU A 248 -11.01 -28.04 -0.95
N HIS A 249 -11.39 -29.23 -0.48
CA HIS A 249 -11.68 -30.39 -1.35
C HIS A 249 -12.73 -30.04 -2.40
N TYR A 250 -13.84 -29.42 -1.98
CA TYR A 250 -14.90 -29.01 -2.91
C TYR A 250 -14.38 -28.01 -3.94
N VAL A 251 -13.60 -27.01 -3.52
CA VAL A 251 -13.13 -25.99 -4.46
C VAL A 251 -12.10 -26.53 -5.44
N LEU A 252 -11.21 -27.43 -5.01
CA LEU A 252 -10.23 -28.07 -5.89
C LEU A 252 -10.87 -28.98 -6.94
N ASN A 253 -12.12 -29.40 -6.72
CA ASN A 253 -12.91 -30.23 -7.64
C ASN A 253 -13.95 -29.45 -8.45
N LEU A 254 -14.01 -28.12 -8.34
CA LEU A 254 -14.81 -27.27 -9.22
C LEU A 254 -14.03 -26.93 -10.49
N ASP A 255 -14.56 -27.30 -11.65
CA ASP A 255 -13.91 -27.07 -12.96
C ASP A 255 -13.52 -25.60 -13.19
N LEU A 256 -14.33 -24.66 -12.69
CA LEU A 256 -14.07 -23.23 -12.78
C LEU A 256 -12.79 -22.79 -12.04
N PHE A 257 -12.47 -23.41 -10.92
CA PHE A 257 -11.34 -23.05 -10.05
C PHE A 257 -10.19 -24.06 -10.12
N ARG A 258 -10.14 -24.88 -11.17
CA ARG A 258 -9.17 -25.96 -11.33
C ARG A 258 -8.32 -25.78 -12.59
N PRO A 259 -7.44 -24.75 -12.63
CA PRO A 259 -6.59 -24.49 -13.81
C PRO A 259 -5.61 -25.63 -14.11
N TRP A 260 -5.23 -26.40 -13.08
CA TRP A 260 -4.24 -27.48 -13.18
C TRP A 260 -4.80 -28.79 -12.64
N PRO A 261 -5.56 -29.57 -13.44
CA PRO A 261 -6.30 -30.72 -12.93
C PRO A 261 -5.45 -31.75 -12.18
N GLY A 262 -4.23 -32.03 -12.67
CA GLY A 262 -3.31 -32.96 -12.02
C GLY A 262 -2.76 -32.46 -10.68
N LEU A 263 -2.45 -31.16 -10.59
CA LEU A 263 -1.97 -30.55 -9.34
C LEU A 263 -3.07 -30.55 -8.27
N SER A 264 -4.30 -30.23 -8.68
CA SER A 264 -5.45 -30.25 -7.77
C SER A 264 -5.75 -31.67 -7.27
N LEU A 265 -5.66 -32.70 -8.12
CA LEU A 265 -5.83 -34.11 -7.68
C LEU A 265 -4.74 -34.52 -6.70
N MET A 266 -3.48 -34.21 -7.00
CA MET A 266 -2.37 -34.53 -6.10
C MET A 266 -2.54 -33.87 -4.73
N ALA A 267 -3.06 -32.64 -4.68
CA ALA A 267 -3.40 -31.99 -3.41
C ALA A 267 -4.60 -32.66 -2.72
N ASP A 268 -5.58 -33.11 -3.51
CA ASP A 268 -6.81 -33.76 -3.05
C ASP A 268 -6.59 -35.17 -2.49
N GLU A 269 -5.53 -35.86 -2.92
CA GLU A 269 -5.11 -37.14 -2.35
C GLU A 269 -4.63 -37.02 -0.88
N HIS A 270 -4.48 -35.81 -0.34
CA HIS A 270 -3.91 -35.56 0.98
C HIS A 270 -4.95 -34.90 1.91
N ASP A 271 -6.01 -35.62 2.24
CA ASP A 271 -7.15 -35.17 3.06
C ASP A 271 -6.76 -34.43 4.34
N VAL A 272 -5.75 -34.94 5.07
CA VAL A 272 -5.28 -34.34 6.32
C VAL A 272 -4.65 -32.96 6.07
N LEU A 273 -3.88 -32.81 4.99
CA LEU A 273 -3.26 -31.52 4.64
C LEU A 273 -4.32 -30.51 4.21
N ILE A 274 -5.35 -30.95 3.48
CA ILE A 274 -6.51 -30.13 3.11
C ILE A 274 -7.25 -29.64 4.36
N ALA A 275 -7.54 -30.54 5.31
CA ALA A 275 -8.20 -30.17 6.55
C ALA A 275 -7.36 -29.17 7.36
N ILE A 276 -6.05 -29.40 7.50
CA ILE A 276 -5.13 -28.45 8.15
C ILE A 276 -5.15 -27.10 7.44
N ALA A 277 -5.10 -27.07 6.11
CA ALA A 277 -5.14 -25.84 5.34
C ALA A 277 -6.48 -25.09 5.50
N CYS A 278 -7.60 -25.80 5.59
CA CYS A 278 -8.91 -25.22 5.90
C CYS A 278 -8.90 -24.51 7.25
N TYR A 279 -8.51 -25.21 8.32
CA TYR A 279 -8.47 -24.64 9.67
C TYR A 279 -7.46 -23.49 9.77
N LEU A 280 -6.29 -23.64 9.15
CA LEU A 280 -5.25 -22.61 9.14
C LEU A 280 -5.73 -21.34 8.43
N THR A 281 -6.44 -21.48 7.32
CA THR A 281 -7.03 -20.36 6.59
C THR A 281 -8.00 -19.57 7.48
N VAL A 282 -8.93 -20.26 8.16
CA VAL A 282 -9.88 -19.62 9.07
C VAL A 282 -9.17 -18.95 10.25
N LEU A 283 -8.24 -19.67 10.88
CA LEU A 283 -7.46 -19.17 12.01
C LEU A 283 -6.68 -17.90 11.65
N LEU A 284 -5.97 -17.91 10.52
CA LEU A 284 -5.19 -16.75 10.07
C LEU A 284 -6.09 -15.53 9.82
N GLN A 285 -7.22 -15.72 9.14
CA GLN A 285 -8.14 -14.63 8.78
C GLN A 285 -8.79 -14.00 10.03
N VAL A 286 -9.23 -14.83 10.99
CA VAL A 286 -9.82 -14.35 12.24
C VAL A 286 -8.76 -13.74 13.16
N ALA A 287 -7.58 -14.36 13.28
CA ALA A 287 -6.52 -13.88 14.15
C ALA A 287 -5.85 -12.60 13.63
N PHE A 288 -5.90 -12.34 12.32
CA PHE A 288 -5.17 -11.26 11.68
C PHE A 288 -5.33 -9.89 12.38
N PRO A 289 -6.55 -9.35 12.61
CA PRO A 289 -6.71 -8.03 13.22
C PRO A 289 -6.12 -7.93 14.64
N PHE A 290 -6.09 -9.03 15.39
CA PHE A 290 -5.60 -9.07 16.77
C PHE A 290 -4.07 -9.15 16.86
N VAL A 291 -3.43 -9.76 15.85
CA VAL A 291 -2.00 -10.06 15.85
C VAL A 291 -1.13 -8.86 15.37
N LEU A 292 -1.73 -7.84 14.76
CA LEU A 292 -1.03 -6.70 14.13
C LEU A 292 -0.17 -5.85 15.08
N PHE A 293 -0.47 -5.86 16.38
CA PHE A 293 0.26 -5.06 17.37
C PHE A 293 1.52 -5.76 17.91
N GLY A 294 1.69 -7.06 17.63
CA GLY A 294 2.79 -7.87 18.15
C GLY A 294 3.88 -8.21 17.11
N ARG A 295 4.86 -9.02 17.53
CA ARG A 295 5.85 -9.63 16.60
C ARG A 295 5.27 -10.79 15.80
N LEU A 296 4.18 -11.39 16.28
CA LEU A 296 3.45 -12.46 15.60
C LEU A 296 2.88 -12.03 14.23
N LYS A 297 2.78 -10.73 13.95
CA LYS A 297 2.37 -10.24 12.63
C LYS A 297 3.27 -10.70 11.49
N TYR A 298 4.58 -10.88 11.71
CA TYR A 298 5.49 -11.29 10.64
C TYR A 298 5.29 -12.75 10.19
N PRO A 299 5.23 -13.74 11.10
CA PRO A 299 4.87 -15.09 10.68
C PRO A 299 3.46 -15.15 10.10
N VAL A 300 2.46 -14.46 10.68
CA VAL A 300 1.09 -14.41 10.10
C VAL A 300 1.08 -13.83 8.69
N LEU A 301 1.76 -12.70 8.44
CA LEU A 301 1.87 -12.13 7.09
C LEU A 301 2.59 -13.07 6.12
N THR A 302 3.57 -13.85 6.59
CA THR A 302 4.28 -14.84 5.76
C THR A 302 3.34 -15.99 5.38
N MET A 303 2.52 -16.45 6.32
CA MET A 303 1.54 -17.49 6.08
C MET A 303 0.40 -17.00 5.18
N LEU A 304 -0.06 -15.76 5.36
CA LEU A 304 -1.03 -15.12 4.46
C LEU A 304 -0.49 -14.99 3.03
N LEU A 305 0.78 -14.58 2.88
CA LEU A 305 1.44 -14.58 1.58
C LEU A 305 1.43 -15.99 0.97
N GLY A 306 1.81 -17.02 1.73
CA GLY A 306 1.79 -18.41 1.26
C GLY A 306 0.38 -18.87 0.87
N MET A 307 -0.62 -18.53 1.67
CA MET A 307 -2.03 -18.80 1.39
C MET A 307 -2.49 -18.15 0.09
N HIS A 308 -2.19 -16.85 -0.12
CA HIS A 308 -2.57 -16.15 -1.36
C HIS A 308 -1.83 -16.68 -2.58
N LEU A 309 -0.56 -17.06 -2.45
CA LEU A 309 0.17 -17.75 -3.52
C LEU A 309 -0.46 -19.11 -3.84
N GLY A 310 -0.90 -19.85 -2.82
CA GLY A 310 -1.67 -21.09 -2.97
C GLY A 310 -2.96 -20.87 -3.75
N ILE A 311 -3.76 -19.87 -3.37
CA ILE A 311 -5.00 -19.49 -4.08
C ILE A 311 -4.69 -19.08 -5.53
N ALA A 312 -3.62 -18.32 -5.77
CA ALA A 312 -3.24 -17.86 -7.10
C ALA A 312 -2.96 -19.03 -8.06
N VAL A 313 -2.27 -20.05 -7.56
CA VAL A 313 -1.81 -21.19 -8.36
C VAL A 313 -2.86 -22.30 -8.41
N LEU A 314 -3.35 -22.76 -7.26
CA LEU A 314 -4.26 -23.90 -7.16
C LEU A 314 -5.69 -23.55 -7.58
N MET A 315 -6.16 -22.35 -7.25
CA MET A 315 -7.55 -21.94 -7.51
C MET A 315 -7.68 -21.06 -8.76
N GLY A 316 -6.58 -20.75 -9.44
CA GLY A 316 -6.59 -19.97 -10.68
C GLY A 316 -6.97 -18.50 -10.51
N LEU A 317 -6.77 -17.93 -9.31
CA LEU A 317 -7.17 -16.55 -8.97
C LEU A 317 -5.95 -15.62 -8.74
N PRO A 318 -5.06 -15.42 -9.73
CA PRO A 318 -3.83 -14.65 -9.54
C PRO A 318 -4.06 -13.15 -9.32
N LEU A 319 -5.10 -12.57 -9.92
CA LEU A 319 -5.41 -11.14 -9.77
C LEU A 319 -5.97 -10.83 -8.39
N PHE A 320 -6.92 -11.65 -7.92
CA PHE A 320 -7.42 -11.62 -6.54
C PHE A 320 -6.27 -11.70 -5.52
N SER A 321 -5.44 -12.74 -5.63
CA SER A 321 -4.30 -12.93 -4.74
C SER A 321 -3.30 -11.79 -4.82
N GLY A 322 -3.04 -11.26 -6.03
CA GLY A 322 -2.21 -10.09 -6.23
C GLY A 322 -2.72 -8.88 -5.46
N ALA A 323 -4.02 -8.57 -5.59
CA ALA A 323 -4.67 -7.48 -4.87
C ALA A 323 -4.53 -7.64 -3.34
N MET A 324 -4.76 -8.85 -2.82
CA MET A 324 -4.62 -9.16 -1.40
C MET A 324 -3.18 -9.00 -0.90
N ILE A 325 -2.19 -9.54 -1.61
CA ILE A 325 -0.76 -9.41 -1.25
C ILE A 325 -0.33 -7.93 -1.23
N ILE A 326 -0.82 -7.13 -2.18
CA ILE A 326 -0.54 -5.69 -2.22
C ILE A 326 -1.18 -4.97 -1.03
N ALA A 327 -2.39 -5.37 -0.62
CA ALA A 327 -3.05 -4.82 0.55
C ALA A 327 -2.27 -5.12 1.84
N ASP A 328 -1.78 -6.36 1.99
CA ASP A 328 -1.00 -6.81 3.15
C ASP A 328 0.31 -6.02 3.33
N ALA A 329 0.85 -5.48 2.23
CA ALA A 329 2.05 -4.65 2.22
C ALA A 329 1.91 -3.42 3.15
N VAL A 330 0.69 -2.96 3.46
CA VAL A 330 0.42 -1.86 4.41
C VAL A 330 1.02 -2.13 5.79
N PHE A 331 1.06 -3.39 6.22
CA PHE A 331 1.47 -3.79 7.57
C PHE A 331 2.98 -4.03 7.70
N LEU A 332 3.72 -4.00 6.59
CA LEU A 332 5.16 -4.14 6.57
C LEU A 332 5.85 -2.82 6.96
N PRO A 333 6.89 -2.87 7.81
CA PRO A 333 7.55 -1.67 8.29
C PRO A 333 8.45 -1.05 7.20
N ASP A 334 8.54 0.28 7.19
CA ASP A 334 9.40 1.09 6.32
C ASP A 334 10.86 0.55 6.15
N ARG A 335 11.42 -0.03 7.22
CA ARG A 335 12.77 -0.62 7.21
C ARG A 335 12.90 -1.78 6.21
N PHE A 336 11.85 -2.57 6.04
CA PHE A 336 11.79 -3.69 5.11
C PHE A 336 11.93 -3.17 3.67
N TYR A 337 11.12 -2.19 3.30
CA TYR A 337 11.18 -1.54 1.98
C TYR A 337 12.52 -0.88 1.68
N ARG A 338 13.14 -0.24 2.67
CA ARG A 338 14.47 0.36 2.51
C ARG A 338 15.55 -0.71 2.32
N ALA A 339 15.45 -1.83 3.03
CA ALA A 339 16.37 -2.96 2.88
C ALA A 339 16.26 -3.57 1.47
N LEU A 340 15.03 -3.83 1.01
CA LEU A 340 14.77 -4.33 -0.34
C LEU A 340 15.33 -3.39 -1.42
N GLY A 341 15.10 -2.08 -1.27
CA GLY A 341 15.66 -1.09 -2.19
C GLY A 341 17.18 -1.00 -2.16
N ARG A 342 17.85 -1.29 -1.03
CA ARG A 342 19.31 -1.38 -0.96
C ARG A 342 19.82 -2.64 -1.66
N LEU A 343 19.17 -3.78 -1.44
CA LEU A 343 19.51 -5.05 -2.08
C LEU A 343 19.41 -4.94 -3.60
N TRP A 344 18.29 -4.42 -4.11
CA TRP A 344 18.09 -4.18 -5.54
C TRP A 344 19.16 -3.28 -6.16
N ARG A 345 19.56 -2.20 -5.46
CA ARG A 345 20.66 -1.35 -5.96
C ARG A 345 22.00 -2.06 -5.97
N ARG A 346 22.26 -2.98 -5.04
CA ARG A 346 23.49 -3.78 -5.01
C ARG A 346 23.50 -4.81 -6.14
N THR A 347 22.39 -5.46 -6.43
CA THR A 347 22.30 -6.42 -7.55
C THR A 347 22.40 -5.72 -8.90
N VAL A 348 21.66 -4.62 -9.10
CA VAL A 348 21.68 -3.88 -10.37
C VAL A 348 23.02 -3.14 -10.60
N ARG A 349 23.67 -2.62 -9.55
CA ARG A 349 24.99 -1.97 -9.69
C ARG A 349 26.17 -2.94 -9.62
N GLY A 350 26.00 -4.10 -9.00
CA GLY A 350 26.98 -5.19 -9.01
C GLY A 350 27.10 -5.88 -10.38
N ALA A 351 26.16 -5.62 -11.29
CA ALA A 351 26.20 -6.04 -12.68
C ALA A 351 26.82 -5.00 -13.65
N GLY A 352 27.38 -3.89 -13.14
CA GLY A 352 28.16 -2.95 -13.95
C GLY A 352 29.62 -3.40 -14.03
N PRO A 353 30.30 -3.35 -15.20
CA PRO A 353 31.68 -3.80 -15.32
C PRO A 353 32.56 -3.01 -14.36
N GLY A 354 33.40 -3.74 -13.62
CA GLY A 354 34.22 -3.22 -12.55
C GLY A 354 35.00 -1.99 -12.99
N ARG A 355 34.67 -0.83 -12.40
CA ARG A 355 35.60 0.29 -12.37
C ARG A 355 36.59 -0.01 -11.24
N THR A 356 37.59 -0.81 -11.56
CA THR A 356 38.86 -0.90 -10.83
C THR A 356 39.46 0.51 -10.82
N ALA A 357 39.09 1.29 -9.81
CA ALA A 357 39.86 2.45 -9.42
C ALA A 357 40.97 1.95 -8.51
N ASP A 358 42.07 1.51 -9.12
CA ASP A 358 43.37 1.52 -8.46
C ASP A 358 44.27 2.43 -9.30
N ALA A 359 44.15 3.74 -9.04
CA ALA A 359 45.16 4.69 -9.45
C ALA A 359 46.21 4.67 -8.33
N PRO A 360 47.49 4.36 -8.61
CA PRO A 360 48.51 4.33 -7.59
C PRO A 360 48.63 5.72 -6.97
N ARG A 361 48.52 5.78 -5.64
CA ARG A 361 48.91 6.96 -4.86
C ARG A 361 50.37 7.29 -5.20
N THR A 362 50.60 8.38 -5.90
CA THR A 362 51.91 9.04 -5.95
C THR A 362 52.34 9.37 -4.52
N PRO A 363 53.49 8.88 -4.04
CA PRO A 363 53.99 9.25 -2.73
C PRO A 363 54.27 10.76 -2.71
N HIS A 364 53.81 11.44 -1.67
CA HIS A 364 54.21 12.80 -1.37
C HIS A 364 55.75 12.89 -1.37
N ALA A 365 56.31 13.68 -2.28
CA ALA A 365 57.69 14.11 -2.20
C ALA A 365 57.85 14.98 -0.94
N LEU A 366 58.63 14.49 0.03
CA LEU A 366 59.14 15.26 1.14
C LEU A 366 60.00 16.41 0.57
N VAL A 367 59.54 17.64 0.75
CA VAL A 367 60.36 18.84 0.54
C VAL A 367 61.34 18.95 1.72
N PRO A 368 62.67 18.98 1.50
CA PRO A 368 63.62 19.26 2.58
C PRO A 368 63.63 20.76 2.91
N ALA A 369 63.80 21.08 4.20
CA ALA A 369 63.93 22.46 4.67
C ALA A 369 65.19 23.12 4.09
N GLN A 370 65.02 24.29 3.47
CA GLN A 370 66.14 25.14 3.05
C GLN A 370 66.71 25.86 4.28
N SER A 371 68.01 25.69 4.50
CA SER A 371 68.83 26.46 5.44
C SER A 371 69.08 27.87 4.91
N GLU A 372 68.94 28.88 5.77
CA GLU A 372 69.26 30.28 5.49
C GLU A 372 70.74 30.48 5.10
N PRO A 373 71.07 31.50 4.29
CA PRO A 373 72.46 31.86 4.03
C PRO A 373 73.00 32.77 5.15
N ALA A 374 74.08 32.33 5.79
CA ALA A 374 75.01 33.20 6.49
C ALA A 374 76.23 33.44 5.58
N GLY A 375 76.59 34.71 5.37
CA GLY A 375 77.84 35.12 4.73
C GLY A 375 77.70 35.69 3.33
#